data_AF-A0A4Y2Q458-F1
#
_entry.id   AF-A0A4Y2Q458-F1
#
_cell.length_a   1.000
_cell.length_b   1.000
_cell.length_c   1.000
_cell.angle_alpha   90.00
_cell.angle_beta   90.00
_cell.angle_gamma   90.00
#
_symmetry.space_group_name_H-M   'P 1'
#
loop_
_entity.id
_entity.type
_entity.pdbx_description
1 polymer ?
#
loop_
_entity_poly.entity_id
_entity_poly.type
_entity_poly.pdbx_seq_one_letter_code
_entity_poly.pdbx_strand_id
1 'polypeptide(L)'
;MEVEKNKKKRSVIRQLTTKLLTKIEASYSETDITIDEKLENLRDFSMQLAETLTEFKHLDSQIETDTSVDQLEHEIIQSQEYQEKAILWRGRLERFITPHTGNQRTKLLKAELFLKRK
;
A
#
# COMPACT_ATOMS: atom_id res chain seq x y z
N MET A 1 19.64 -1.11 -9.09
CA MET A 1 18.82 -2.16 -8.45
C MET A 1 17.95 -2.81 -9.51
N GLU A 2 17.86 -4.14 -9.52
CA GLU A 2 17.12 -4.90 -10.55
C GLU A 2 15.62 -4.57 -10.54
N VAL A 3 15.03 -4.32 -9.36
CA VAL A 3 13.65 -3.79 -9.19
C VAL A 3 13.37 -2.57 -10.05
N GLU A 4 14.24 -1.55 -9.99
CA GLU A 4 14.03 -0.29 -10.69
C GLU A 4 14.14 -0.46 -12.21
N LYS A 5 14.95 -1.41 -12.66
CA LYS A 5 15.03 -1.80 -14.07
C LYS A 5 13.77 -2.54 -14.51
N ASN A 6 13.24 -3.45 -13.68
CA ASN A 6 11.99 -4.16 -13.96
C ASN A 6 10.77 -3.23 -13.98
N LYS A 7 10.70 -2.26 -13.06
CA LYS A 7 9.67 -1.19 -13.08
C LYS A 7 9.71 -0.37 -14.37
N LYS A 8 10.91 -0.01 -14.86
CA LYS A 8 11.08 0.70 -16.14
C LYS A 8 10.64 -0.16 -17.33
N LYS A 9 11.04 -1.44 -17.39
CA LYS A 9 10.60 -2.37 -18.43
C LYS A 9 9.07 -2.51 -18.45
N ARG A 10 8.44 -2.72 -17.29
CA ARG A 10 6.98 -2.76 -17.15
C ARG A 10 6.31 -1.50 -17.69
N SER A 11 6.88 -0.32 -17.42
CA SER A 11 6.36 0.94 -17.96
C SER A 11 6.43 1.01 -19.49
N VAL A 12 7.51 0.52 -20.11
CA VAL A 12 7.65 0.49 -21.57
C VAL A 12 6.64 -0.47 -22.17
N ILE A 13 6.52 -1.68 -21.60
CA ILE A 13 5.58 -2.68 -22.08
C ILE A 13 4.14 -2.16 -21.96
N ARG A 14 3.78 -1.50 -20.85
CA ARG A 14 2.48 -0.82 -20.72
C ARG A 14 2.17 0.10 -21.88
N GLN A 15 3.14 0.94 -22.28
CA GLN A 15 2.95 1.87 -23.40
C GLN A 15 2.77 1.12 -24.73
N LEU A 16 3.53 0.04 -24.95
CA LEU A 16 3.39 -0.81 -26.13
C LEU A 16 2.03 -1.53 -26.16
N THR A 17 1.59 -2.07 -25.02
CA THR A 17 0.27 -2.70 -24.87
C THR A 17 -0.84 -1.70 -25.17
N THR A 18 -0.76 -0.47 -24.64
CA THR A 18 -1.76 0.57 -24.96
C THR A 18 -1.83 0.84 -26.46
N LYS A 19 -0.68 0.95 -27.15
CA LYS A 19 -0.66 1.11 -28.61
C LYS A 19 -1.26 -0.09 -29.34
N LEU A 20 -0.98 -1.31 -28.88
CA LEU A 20 -1.55 -2.54 -29.44
C LEU A 20 -3.07 -2.57 -29.27
N LEU A 21 -3.58 -2.21 -28.08
CA LEU A 21 -5.02 -2.13 -27.82
C LEU A 21 -5.71 -1.12 -28.75
N THR A 22 -5.12 0.07 -28.95
CA THR A 22 -5.66 1.04 -29.92
C THR A 22 -5.69 0.48 -31.35
N LYS A 23 -4.69 -0.31 -31.77
CA LYS A 23 -4.70 -0.98 -33.08
C LYS A 23 -5.77 -2.05 -33.18
N ILE A 24 -5.98 -2.83 -32.11
CA ILE A 24 -7.06 -3.83 -32.03
C ILE A 24 -8.42 -3.14 -32.16
N GLU A 25 -8.66 -2.07 -31.40
CA GLU A 25 -9.89 -1.28 -31.47
C GLU A 25 -10.14 -0.76 -32.89
N ALA A 26 -9.12 -0.14 -33.51
CA ALA A 26 -9.22 0.35 -34.89
C ALA A 26 -9.52 -0.78 -35.89
N SER A 27 -8.75 -1.87 -35.85
CA SER A 27 -8.94 -3.01 -36.75
C SER A 27 -10.28 -3.71 -36.52
N TYR A 28 -10.82 -3.70 -35.30
CA TYR A 28 -12.12 -4.28 -34.96
C TYR A 28 -13.27 -3.41 -35.47
N SER A 29 -13.11 -2.09 -35.49
CA SER A 29 -14.10 -1.15 -36.02
C SER A 29 -14.01 -0.92 -37.53
N GLU A 30 -12.90 -1.32 -38.16
CA GLU A 30 -12.66 -1.13 -39.60
C GLU A 30 -13.73 -1.84 -40.46
N THR A 31 -14.22 -1.13 -41.47
CA THR A 31 -15.24 -1.60 -42.42
C THR A 31 -14.77 -1.60 -43.86
N ASP A 32 -13.65 -0.96 -44.16
CA ASP A 32 -13.16 -0.77 -45.53
C ASP A 32 -12.28 -1.94 -46.04
N ILE A 33 -12.08 -2.97 -45.22
CA ILE A 33 -11.31 -4.18 -45.56
C ILE A 33 -12.21 -5.42 -45.61
N THR A 34 -11.71 -6.48 -46.25
CA THR A 34 -12.43 -7.76 -46.27
C THR A 34 -12.48 -8.41 -44.89
N ILE A 35 -13.49 -9.26 -44.66
CA ILE A 35 -13.63 -10.00 -43.39
C ILE A 35 -12.41 -10.90 -43.14
N ASP A 36 -11.86 -11.52 -44.18
CA ASP A 36 -10.71 -12.40 -44.06
C ASP A 36 -9.44 -11.65 -43.65
N GLU A 37 -9.14 -10.50 -44.27
CA GLU A 37 -8.04 -9.62 -43.87
C GLU A 37 -8.19 -9.12 -42.44
N LYS A 38 -9.43 -8.75 -42.04
CA LYS A 38 -9.73 -8.32 -40.68
C LYS A 38 -9.47 -9.43 -39.66
N LEU A 39 -9.86 -10.67 -39.98
CA LEU A 39 -9.64 -11.83 -39.12
C LEU A 39 -8.15 -12.17 -38.99
N GLU A 40 -7.37 -12.06 -40.06
CA GLU A 40 -5.92 -12.26 -40.04
C GLU A 40 -5.25 -11.24 -39.12
N ASN A 41 -5.54 -9.95 -39.30
CA ASN A 41 -5.02 -8.88 -38.44
C ASN A 41 -5.35 -9.08 -36.96
N LEU A 42 -6.60 -9.45 -36.64
CA LEU A 42 -7.03 -9.67 -35.27
C LEU A 42 -6.37 -10.91 -34.64
N ARG A 43 -6.08 -11.96 -35.43
CA ARG A 43 -5.32 -13.13 -34.94
C ARG A 43 -3.89 -12.75 -34.58
N ASP A 44 -3.22 -11.98 -35.43
CA ASP A 44 -1.86 -11.51 -35.16
C ASP A 44 -1.80 -10.61 -33.91
N PHE A 45 -2.77 -9.70 -33.76
CA PHE A 45 -2.84 -8.88 -32.55
C PHE A 45 -3.17 -9.70 -31.30
N SER A 46 -4.02 -10.71 -31.42
CA SER A 46 -4.34 -11.63 -30.31
C SER A 46 -3.09 -12.36 -29.81
N MET A 47 -2.27 -12.87 -30.73
CA MET A 47 -1.00 -13.53 -30.40
C MET A 47 -0.02 -12.56 -29.71
N GLN A 48 0.19 -11.38 -30.27
CA GLN A 48 1.04 -10.33 -29.67
C GLN A 48 0.54 -9.93 -28.27
N LEU A 49 -0.78 -9.82 -28.09
CA LEU A 49 -1.37 -9.49 -26.81
C LEU A 49 -1.12 -10.59 -25.76
N ALA A 50 -1.25 -11.86 -26.14
CA ALA A 50 -0.98 -13.00 -25.26
C ALA A 50 0.49 -13.06 -24.80
N GLU A 51 1.43 -12.83 -25.71
CA GLU A 51 2.87 -12.72 -25.40
C GLU A 51 3.14 -11.57 -24.43
N THR A 52 2.59 -10.40 -24.74
CA THR A 52 2.74 -9.18 -23.93
C THR A 52 2.19 -9.35 -22.52
N LEU A 53 1.03 -10.01 -22.38
CA LEU A 53 0.41 -10.30 -21.08
C LEU A 53 1.25 -11.29 -20.26
N THR A 54 1.84 -12.28 -20.90
CA THR A 54 2.77 -13.23 -20.25
C THR A 54 3.99 -12.49 -19.71
N GLU A 55 4.60 -11.61 -20.51
CA GLU A 55 5.74 -10.80 -20.08
C GLU A 55 5.37 -9.83 -18.94
N PHE A 56 4.17 -9.23 -19.00
CA PHE A 56 3.63 -8.38 -17.93
C PHE A 56 3.56 -9.13 -16.61
N LYS A 57 2.93 -10.31 -16.61
CA LYS A 57 2.78 -11.15 -15.43
C LYS A 57 4.14 -11.56 -14.84
N HIS A 58 5.10 -11.86 -15.72
CA HIS A 58 6.45 -12.20 -15.32
C HIS A 58 7.16 -11.02 -14.61
N LEU A 59 7.06 -9.82 -15.16
CA LEU A 59 7.66 -8.62 -14.57
C LEU A 59 7.00 -8.22 -13.25
N ASP A 60 5.68 -8.32 -13.15
CA ASP A 60 4.98 -8.05 -11.88
C ASP A 60 5.43 -9.02 -10.79
N SER A 61 5.52 -10.31 -11.11
CA SER A 61 6.03 -11.32 -10.17
C SER A 61 7.48 -11.08 -9.74
N GLN A 62 8.36 -10.65 -10.66
CA GLN A 62 9.73 -10.27 -10.30
C GLN A 62 9.78 -9.03 -9.42
N ILE A 63 9.00 -7.99 -9.73
CA ILE A 63 8.94 -6.76 -8.92
C ILE A 63 8.42 -7.07 -7.52
N GLU A 64 7.38 -7.90 -7.40
CA GLU A 64 6.84 -8.33 -6.10
C GLU A 64 7.88 -9.10 -5.28
N THR A 65 8.61 -10.03 -5.91
CA THR A 65 9.65 -10.83 -5.25
C THR A 65 10.85 -9.98 -4.83
N ASP A 66 11.28 -9.06 -5.69
CA ASP A 66 12.48 -8.26 -5.47
C ASP A 66 12.20 -7.01 -4.58
N THR A 67 10.94 -6.69 -4.32
CA THR A 67 10.56 -5.65 -3.34
C THR A 67 10.72 -6.22 -1.94
N SER A 68 11.85 -5.90 -1.29
CA SER A 68 12.28 -6.59 -0.07
C SER A 68 11.34 -6.39 1.12
N VAL A 69 11.07 -7.48 1.82
CA VAL A 69 10.46 -7.50 3.16
C VAL A 69 11.21 -6.60 4.15
N ASP A 70 12.52 -6.38 3.96
CA ASP A 70 13.35 -5.48 4.78
C ASP A 70 12.80 -4.04 4.85
N GLN A 71 12.10 -3.56 3.81
CA GLN A 71 11.43 -2.25 3.84
C GLN A 71 10.29 -2.24 4.86
N LEU A 72 9.57 -3.36 4.99
CA LEU A 72 8.51 -3.55 5.97
C LEU A 72 9.07 -3.85 7.36
N GLU A 73 10.20 -4.57 7.47
CA GLU A 73 10.83 -4.85 8.77
C GLU A 73 11.29 -3.58 9.48
N HIS A 74 11.89 -2.63 8.76
CA HIS A 74 12.30 -1.36 9.35
C HIS A 74 11.09 -0.57 9.90
N GLU A 75 9.97 -0.55 9.16
CA GLU A 75 8.74 0.11 9.59
C GLU A 75 8.12 -0.59 10.80
N ILE A 76 8.14 -1.93 10.84
CA ILE A 76 7.66 -2.73 11.97
C ILE A 76 8.49 -2.48 13.23
N ILE A 77 9.83 -2.48 13.11
CA ILE A 77 10.74 -2.21 14.22
C ILE A 77 10.51 -0.80 14.78
N GLN A 78 10.43 0.22 13.93
CA GLN A 78 10.16 1.60 14.37
C GLN A 78 8.80 1.73 15.06
N SER A 79 7.77 1.08 14.52
CA SER A 79 6.44 1.06 15.13
C SER A 79 6.46 0.41 16.53
N GLN A 80 7.17 -0.70 16.68
CA GLN A 80 7.33 -1.39 17.97
C GLN A 80 8.07 -0.51 18.99
N GLU A 81 9.21 0.08 18.62
CA GLU A 81 9.95 1.00 19.49
C GLU A 81 9.09 2.19 19.95
N TYR A 82 8.26 2.72 19.05
CA TYR A 82 7.36 3.83 19.38
C TYR A 82 6.25 3.40 20.36
N GLN A 83 5.66 2.21 20.14
CA GLN A 83 4.66 1.64 21.04
C GLN A 83 5.23 1.37 22.44
N GLU A 84 6.43 0.82 22.54
CA GLU A 84 7.12 0.61 23.82
C GLU A 84 7.36 1.92 24.57
N LYS A 85 7.83 2.96 23.87
CA LYS A 85 7.99 4.31 24.43
C LYS A 85 6.68 4.86 24.95
N ALA A 86 5.59 4.71 24.20
CA ALA A 86 4.26 5.19 24.62
C ALA A 86 3.76 4.48 25.87
N ILE A 87 3.91 3.15 25.96
CA ILE A 87 3.54 2.35 27.14
C ILE A 87 4.37 2.78 28.36
N LEU A 88 5.68 2.95 28.20
CA LEU A 88 6.58 3.40 29.26
C LEU A 88 6.14 4.76 29.81
N TRP A 89 5.89 5.72 28.92
CA TRP A 89 5.47 7.07 29.31
C TRP A 89 4.08 7.07 29.94
N ARG A 90 3.13 6.27 29.44
CA ARG A 90 1.82 6.08 30.08
C ARG A 90 1.99 5.57 31.52
N GLY A 91 2.80 4.53 31.73
CA GLY A 91 3.04 4.00 33.07
C GLY A 91 3.79 4.95 34.01
N ARG A 92 4.61 5.88 33.47
CA ARG A 92 5.22 6.96 34.25
C ARG A 92 4.20 8.02 34.63
N LEU A 93 3.35 8.44 33.70
CA LEU A 93 2.29 9.41 33.92
C LEU A 93 1.27 8.89 34.94
N GLU A 94 0.83 7.64 34.82
CA GLU A 94 -0.08 7.01 35.78
C GLU A 94 0.50 7.00 37.20
N ARG A 95 1.77 6.61 37.35
CA ARG A 95 2.47 6.64 38.64
C ARG A 95 2.65 8.04 39.21
N PHE A 96 2.83 9.04 38.37
CA PHE A 96 2.91 10.43 38.79
C PHE A 96 1.54 10.97 39.21
N ILE A 97 0.49 10.68 38.44
CA ILE A 97 -0.86 11.21 38.66
C ILE A 97 -1.50 10.55 39.89
N THR A 98 -1.39 9.23 40.04
CA THR A 98 -2.12 8.44 41.07
C THR A 98 -1.94 8.98 42.50
N PRO A 99 -0.73 9.34 42.97
CA PRO A 99 -0.54 9.99 44.26
C PRO A 99 -1.16 11.40 44.36
N HIS A 100 -1.23 12.13 43.25
CA HIS A 100 -1.72 13.52 43.22
C HIS A 100 -3.25 13.62 43.04
N THR A 101 -3.88 12.63 42.40
CA THR A 101 -5.34 12.53 42.29
C THR A 101 -5.98 11.86 43.51
N GLY A 102 -5.31 10.89 44.15
CA GLY A 102 -5.76 10.32 45.42
C GLY A 102 -5.82 11.35 46.55
N ASN A 103 -4.85 12.25 46.63
CA ASN A 103 -4.76 13.27 47.68
C ASN A 103 -5.79 14.41 47.51
N GLN A 104 -6.21 14.72 46.27
CA GLN A 104 -7.23 15.74 45.99
C GLN A 104 -8.62 15.32 46.53
N ARG A 105 -9.02 14.07 46.32
CA ARG A 105 -10.31 13.56 46.78
C ARG A 105 -10.39 13.50 48.31
N THR A 106 -9.31 13.12 48.99
CA THR A 106 -9.24 13.10 50.46
C THR A 106 -9.21 14.50 51.07
N LYS A 107 -8.56 15.47 50.40
CA LYS A 107 -8.59 16.89 50.82
C LYS A 107 -9.98 17.51 50.64
N LEU A 108 -10.68 17.22 49.55
CA LEU A 108 -12.06 17.67 49.30
C LEU A 108 -13.04 17.07 50.31
N LEU A 109 -12.98 15.76 50.57
CA LEU A 109 -13.82 15.10 51.58
C LEU A 109 -13.60 15.65 53.00
N LYS A 110 -12.35 15.95 53.38
CA LYS A 110 -12.05 16.58 54.67
C LYS A 110 -12.57 18.03 54.76
N ALA A 111 -12.47 18.80 53.68
CA ALA A 111 -13.01 20.16 53.62
C ALA A 111 -14.54 20.19 53.70
N GLU A 112 -15.23 19.29 53.00
CA GLU A 112 -16.69 19.14 53.07
C GLU A 112 -17.18 18.69 54.45
N LEU A 113 -16.47 17.76 55.09
CA LEU A 113 -16.79 17.31 56.46
C LEU A 113 -16.55 18.41 57.51
N PHE A 114 -15.57 19.29 57.29
CA PHE A 114 -15.29 20.43 58.18
C PHE A 114 -16.34 21.54 58.05
N LEU A 115 -16.82 21.82 56.83
CA LEU A 115 -17.88 22.80 56.58
C LEU A 115 -19.25 22.36 57.10
N LYS A 116 -19.54 21.05 57.17
CA LYS A 116 -20.78 20.51 57.74
C LYS A 116 -20.83 20.46 59.28
N ARG A 117 -19.76 20.84 59.97
CA ARG A 117 -19.65 20.83 61.45
C ARG A 117 -19.73 22.22 62.10
N LYS A 118 -20.01 23.28 61.32
CA LYS A 118 -20.38 24.61 61.79
C LYS A 118 -21.83 24.89 61.46
#